data_AF-A0A7V9CI25-F1
#
_entry.id   AF-A0A7V9CI25-F1
#
_cell.length_a   1.000
_cell.length_b   1.000
_cell.length_c   1.000
_cell.angle_alpha   90.00
_cell.angle_beta   90.00
_cell.angle_gamma   90.00
#
_symmetry.space_group_name_H-M   'P 1'
#
loop_
_entity.id
_entity.type
_entity.pdbx_description
1 polymer ?
#
loop_
_entity_poly.entity_id
_entity_poly.type
_entity_poly.pdbx_seq_one_letter_code
_entity_poly.pdbx_strand_id
1 'polypeptide(L)'
;MRMATASAQASRPVGVARELWHHRVTGLTRLGWLHREQDRFRGTRVLVGGGHWVYLTPGIGVLVGRGVNVQAEVKVPIYRALSKMQLDSPAIFQVGMSRAF
;
A
#
# COMPACT_ATOMS: atom_id res chain seq x y z
N MET A 1 -20.18 20.03 -9.70
CA MET A 1 -20.55 19.15 -8.56
C MET A 1 -19.56 17.98 -8.54
N ARG A 2 -18.72 17.89 -7.51
CA ARG A 2 -17.59 16.95 -7.40
C ARG A 2 -18.11 15.59 -6.93
N MET A 3 -17.82 14.52 -7.66
CA MET A 3 -18.08 13.15 -7.22
C MET A 3 -16.72 12.46 -7.09
N ALA A 4 -16.26 12.25 -5.85
CA ALA A 4 -15.06 11.49 -5.56
C ALA A 4 -15.45 10.00 -5.57
N THR A 5 -14.94 9.26 -6.54
CA THR A 5 -15.12 7.81 -6.66
C THR A 5 -14.49 7.12 -5.46
N ALA A 6 -15.25 6.28 -4.76
CA ALA A 6 -14.77 5.57 -3.57
C ALA A 6 -13.81 4.44 -3.97
N SER A 7 -12.58 4.46 -3.47
CA SER A 7 -11.65 3.33 -3.55
C SER A 7 -11.74 2.52 -2.25
N ALA A 8 -12.02 1.23 -2.37
CA ALA A 8 -12.03 0.31 -1.24
C ALA A 8 -10.69 -0.43 -1.18
N GLN A 9 -10.00 -0.34 -0.04
CA GLN A 9 -8.73 -1.01 0.19
C GLN A 9 -8.83 -1.86 1.46
N ALA A 10 -8.61 -3.17 1.31
CA ALA A 10 -8.48 -4.10 2.42
C ALA A 10 -7.03 -4.58 2.48
N SER A 11 -6.44 -4.67 3.67
CA SER A 11 -5.11 -5.25 3.84
C SER A 11 -5.02 -6.08 5.10
N ARG A 12 -4.33 -7.23 4.99
CA ARG A 12 -4.02 -8.09 6.12
C ARG A 12 -2.51 -8.04 6.38
N PRO A 13 -2.07 -7.47 7.52
CA PRO A 13 -0.67 -7.50 7.90
C PRO A 13 -0.30 -8.83 8.56
N VAL A 14 0.84 -9.38 8.16
CA VAL A 14 1.54 -10.47 8.86
C VAL A 14 2.93 -9.94 9.17
N GLY A 15 3.43 -10.15 10.39
CA GLY A 15 4.72 -9.59 10.79
C GLY A 15 5.43 -10.43 11.84
N VAL A 16 6.76 -10.39 11.79
CA VAL A 16 7.64 -11.00 12.79
C VAL A 16 8.56 -9.90 13.31
N ALA A 17 8.55 -9.68 14.62
CA ALA A 17 9.47 -8.76 15.27
C ALA A 17 10.63 -9.53 15.89
N ARG A 18 11.85 -9.05 15.69
CA ARG A 18 13.05 -9.49 16.41
C ARG A 18 13.72 -8.30 17.07
N GLU A 19 14.13 -8.49 18.32
CA GLU A 19 14.86 -7.50 19.09
C GLU A 19 16.37 -7.72 18.88
N LEU A 20 17.07 -6.65 18.48
CA LEU A 20 18.51 -6.63 18.28
C LEU A 20 19.08 -5.51 19.16
N TRP A 21 19.63 -5.90 20.31
CA TRP A 21 20.24 -5.00 21.29
C TRP A 21 19.26 -3.94 21.82
N HIS A 22 19.39 -2.68 21.38
CA HIS A 22 18.53 -1.56 21.77
C HIS A 22 17.56 -1.14 20.64
N HIS A 23 17.47 -1.96 19.59
CA HIS A 23 16.66 -1.70 18.41
C HIS A 23 15.70 -2.86 18.16
N ARG A 24 14.43 -2.54 17.96
CA ARG A 24 13.44 -3.54 17.57
C ARG A 24 13.28 -3.51 16.06
N VAL A 25 13.69 -4.59 15.39
CA VAL A 25 13.51 -4.75 13.94
C VAL A 25 12.27 -5.60 13.69
N THR A 26 11.34 -5.07 12.91
CA THR A 26 10.09 -5.75 12.58
C THR A 26 10.04 -5.99 11.08
N GLY A 27 10.08 -7.26 10.68
CA GLY A 27 9.73 -7.66 9.33
C GLY A 27 8.21 -7.65 9.18
N LEU A 28 7.71 -6.97 8.16
CA LEU A 28 6.30 -6.83 7.87
C LEU A 28 6.05 -7.33 6.46
N THR A 29 4.97 -8.05 6.26
CA THR A 29 4.47 -8.41 4.93
C THR A 29 2.97 -8.24 4.94
N ARG A 30 2.45 -7.43 4.03
CA ARG A 30 1.00 -7.19 3.93
C ARG A 30 0.49 -7.67 2.60
N LEU A 31 -0.62 -8.41 2.62
CA LEU A 31 -1.38 -8.68 1.42
C LEU A 31 -2.55 -7.69 1.36
N GLY A 32 -2.56 -6.86 0.32
CA GLY A 32 -3.57 -5.83 0.11
C GLY A 32 -4.39 -6.10 -1.13
N TRP A 33 -5.69 -5.85 -1.06
CA TRP A 33 -6.58 -5.80 -2.21
C TRP A 33 -7.09 -4.37 -2.37
N LEU A 34 -6.94 -3.82 -3.57
CA LEU A 34 -7.50 -2.54 -3.96
C LEU A 34 -8.51 -2.76 -5.07
N HIS A 35 -9.73 -2.32 -4.81
CA HIS A 35 -10.75 -2.20 -5.83
C HIS A 35 -10.95 -0.72 -6.15
N ARG A 36 -10.78 -0.37 -7.43
CA ARG A 36 -11.07 0.97 -7.94
C ARG A 36 -12.14 0.85 -9.02
N GLU A 37 -13.27 1.51 -8.79
CA GLU A 37 -14.31 1.63 -9.81
C GLU A 37 -13.84 2.51 -10.97
N GLN A 38 -14.39 2.28 -12.17
CA GLN A 38 -14.14 3.14 -13.33
C GLN A 38 -14.72 4.52 -13.08
N ASP A 39 -13.91 5.56 -13.32
CA ASP A 39 -14.39 6.93 -13.22
C ASP A 39 -15.48 7.19 -14.28
N ARG A 40 -16.59 7.79 -13.85
CA ARG A 40 -17.68 8.21 -14.74
C ARG A 40 -17.58 9.70 -14.96
N PHE A 41 -17.46 10.13 -16.21
CA PHE A 41 -17.52 11.55 -16.58
C PHE A 41 -18.86 11.81 -17.26
N ARG A 42 -19.70 12.62 -16.61
CA ARG A 42 -21.05 12.96 -17.09
C ARG A 42 -21.94 11.74 -17.37
N GLY A 43 -21.86 10.70 -16.52
CA GLY A 43 -22.67 9.48 -16.67
C GLY A 43 -22.11 8.45 -17.66
N THR A 44 -21.19 8.85 -18.54
CA THR A 44 -20.48 7.94 -19.44
C THR A 44 -19.28 7.32 -18.72
N ARG A 45 -19.14 5.99 -18.80
CA ARG A 45 -17.96 5.29 -18.28
C ARG A 45 -16.75 5.73 -19.08
N VAL A 46 -15.81 6.42 -18.44
CA VAL A 46 -14.52 6.70 -19.06
C VAL A 46 -13.63 5.51 -18.70
N LEU A 47 -12.95 4.94 -19.69
CA LEU A 47 -12.07 3.77 -19.50
C LEU A 47 -10.77 4.13 -18.78
N VAL A 48 -10.82 5.00 -17.77
CA VAL A 48 -9.67 5.47 -17.00
C VAL A 48 -9.88 5.04 -15.56
N GLY A 49 -8.91 4.31 -15.01
CA GLY A 49 -8.79 4.10 -13.56
C GLY A 49 -9.50 2.89 -12.94
N GLY A 50 -10.21 2.04 -13.71
CA GLY A 50 -10.91 0.88 -13.14
C GLY A 50 -10.09 -0.42 -13.10
N GLY A 51 -10.06 -1.11 -11.96
CA GLY A 51 -9.43 -2.43 -11.86
C GLY A 51 -9.35 -3.03 -10.46
N HIS A 52 -8.93 -4.30 -10.41
CA HIS A 52 -8.62 -5.03 -9.18
C HIS A 52 -7.13 -5.28 -9.09
N TRP A 53 -6.54 -4.92 -7.95
CA TRP A 53 -5.12 -5.06 -7.72
C TRP A 53 -4.92 -5.83 -6.42
N VAL A 54 -4.06 -6.84 -6.48
CA VAL A 54 -3.54 -7.49 -5.28
C VAL A 54 -2.09 -7.08 -5.15
N TYR A 55 -1.74 -6.51 -3.99
CA TYR A 55 -0.40 -6.08 -3.66
C TYR A 55 0.18 -6.98 -2.59
N LEU A 56 1.41 -7.41 -2.80
CA LEU A 56 2.28 -7.88 -1.75
C LEU A 56 3.14 -6.70 -1.29
N THR A 57 3.14 -6.43 0.00
CA THR A 57 3.88 -5.32 0.60
C THR A 57 4.88 -5.84 1.61
N PRO A 58 6.06 -6.33 1.18
CA PRO A 58 7.18 -6.53 2.09
C PRO A 58 7.66 -5.18 2.65
N GLY A 59 8.06 -5.19 3.92
CA GLY A 59 8.60 -4.02 4.56
C GLY A 59 9.38 -4.37 5.83
N ILE A 60 10.14 -3.38 6.28
CA ILE A 60 10.90 -3.43 7.51
C ILE A 60 10.58 -2.19 8.33
N GLY A 61 10.39 -2.36 9.63
CA GLY A 61 10.28 -1.30 10.62
C GLY A 61 11.44 -1.41 11.60
N VAL A 62 12.11 -0.30 11.88
CA VAL A 62 13.16 -0.23 12.90
C VAL A 62 12.71 0.78 13.94
N LEU A 63 12.54 0.30 15.18
CA LEU A 63 12.35 1.15 16.33
C LEU A 63 13.73 1.46 16.93
N VAL A 64 14.11 2.73 16.89
CA VAL A 64 15.36 3.24 17.46
C VAL A 64 15.05 3.92 18.80
N GLY A 65 15.51 3.32 19.89
CA GLY A 65 15.31 3.84 21.24
C GLY A 65 13.85 3.81 21.69
N ARG A 66 13.41 4.86 22.40
CA ARG A 66 12.06 4.93 23.01
C ARG A 66 10.99 5.65 22.20
N GLY A 67 11.26 6.05 20.95
CA GLY A 67 10.26 6.85 20.24
C GLY A 67 10.45 7.10 18.76
N VAL A 68 11.51 6.63 18.10
CA VAL A 68 11.66 6.83 16.65
C VAL A 68 11.38 5.52 15.92
N ASN A 69 10.34 5.51 15.09
CA ASN A 69 10.01 4.38 14.25
C ASN A 69 10.26 4.75 12.79
N VAL A 70 11.19 4.05 12.15
CA VAL A 70 11.49 4.19 10.73
C VAL A 70 10.94 2.97 10.02
N GLN A 71 10.11 3.17 9.01
CA GLN A 71 9.50 2.10 8.25
C GLN A 71 9.78 2.27 6.76
N ALA A 72 10.25 1.21 6.12
CA ALA A 72 10.39 1.13 4.67
C ALA A 72 9.53 -0.03 4.16
N GLU A 73 8.64 0.25 3.22
CA GLU A 73 7.74 -0.71 2.60
C GLU A 73 7.87 -0.63 1.08
N VAL A 74 7.76 -1.78 0.41
CA VAL A 74 7.70 -1.86 -1.05
C VAL A 74 6.38 -2.52 -1.42
N LYS A 75 5.48 -1.80 -2.08
CA LYS A 75 4.22 -2.35 -2.58
C LYS A 75 4.45 -2.88 -3.99
N VAL A 76 4.41 -4.20 -4.13
CA VAL A 76 4.58 -4.92 -5.40
C VAL A 76 3.23 -5.52 -5.81
N PRO A 77 2.66 -5.15 -6.97
CA PRO A 77 1.41 -5.74 -7.43
C PRO A 77 1.66 -7.16 -7.95
N ILE A 78 1.11 -8.17 -7.29
CA ILE A 78 1.25 -9.59 -7.67
C ILE A 78 0.14 -10.05 -8.63
N TYR A 79 -1.02 -9.39 -8.57
CA TYR A 79 -2.12 -9.64 -9.50
C TYR A 79 -2.75 -8.33 -9.92
N ARG A 80 -3.02 -8.20 -11.22
CA ARG A 80 -3.60 -7.01 -11.84
C ARG A 80 -4.70 -7.46 -12.81
N ALA A 81 -5.94 -7.12 -12.51
CA ALA A 81 -7.04 -7.14 -13.47
C ALA A 81 -7.37 -5.69 -13.82
N LEU A 82 -6.63 -5.14 -14.78
CA LEU A 82 -6.78 -3.77 -15.25
C LEU A 82 -7.70 -3.74 -16.47
N SER A 83 -8.60 -2.75 -16.52
CA SER A 83 -9.34 -2.46 -17.74
C SER A 83 -8.53 -1.62 -18.75
N LYS A 84 -7.45 -0.94 -18.32
CA LYS A 84 -6.40 -0.31 -19.16
C LYS A 84 -5.06 -0.18 -18.43
N MET A 85 -3.93 -0.36 -19.14
CA MET A 85 -2.54 -0.39 -18.63
C MET A 85 -1.93 1.00 -18.33
N GLN A 86 -2.70 2.08 -18.16
CA GLN A 86 -2.15 3.45 -18.15
C GLN A 86 -1.56 3.93 -16.82
N LEU A 87 -1.68 3.16 -15.73
CA LEU A 87 -1.05 3.44 -14.43
C LEU A 87 -0.15 2.27 -14.02
N ASP A 88 0.78 1.91 -14.89
CA ASP A 88 1.62 0.73 -14.71
C ASP A 88 2.91 1.08 -13.96
N SER A 89 2.78 1.38 -12.67
CA SER A 89 3.97 1.38 -11.79
C SER A 89 4.28 -0.08 -11.41
N PRO A 90 5.49 -0.59 -11.71
CA PRO A 90 5.86 -1.96 -11.38
C PRO A 90 6.01 -2.17 -9.86
N ALA A 91 6.39 -1.12 -9.12
CA ALA A 91 6.47 -1.10 -7.67
C ALA A 91 6.24 0.32 -7.14
N ILE A 92 5.70 0.43 -5.93
CA ILE A 92 5.61 1.69 -5.18
C ILE A 92 6.46 1.55 -3.93
N PHE A 93 7.47 2.40 -3.81
CA PHE A 93 8.30 2.49 -2.61
C PHE A 93 7.69 3.49 -1.64
N GLN A 94 7.51 3.09 -0.39
CA GLN A 94 6.97 3.93 0.66
C GLN A 94 7.93 3.93 1.84
N VAL A 95 8.39 5.12 2.23
CA VAL A 95 9.20 5.30 3.44
C VAL A 95 8.41 6.20 4.38
N GLY A 96 8.23 5.75 5.61
CA GLY A 96 7.55 6.47 6.67
C GLY A 96 8.46 6.61 7.87
N MET A 97 8.43 7.77 8.51
CA MET A 97 9.07 7.99 9.80
C MET A 97 8.02 8.54 10.75
N SER A 98 7.86 7.90 11.90
CA SER A 98 6.99 8.40 12.95
C SER A 98 7.78 8.54 14.25
N ARG A 99 7.47 9.59 15.00
CA ARG A 99 8.00 9.80 16.35
C ARG A 99 6.85 9.67 17.33
N ALA A 100 6.95 8.73 18.25
CA ALA A 100 6.07 8.67 19.42
C ALA A 100 6.62 9.63 20.48
N PHE A 101 5.76 10.52 20.98
CA PHE A 101 6.03 11.43 22.10
C PHE A 101 5.51 10.82 23.40
#